data_AF-A0A7V6E897-F1
#
_entry.id   AF-A0A7V6E897-F1
#
_cell.length_a   1.000
_cell.length_b   1.000
_cell.length_c   1.000
_cell.angle_alpha   90.00
_cell.angle_beta   90.00
_cell.angle_gamma   90.00
#
_symmetry.space_group_name_H-M   'P 1'
#
loop_
_entity.id
_entity.type
_entity.pdbx_description
1 polymer ?
#
loop_
_entity_poly.entity_id
_entity_poly.type
_entity_poly.pdbx_seq_one_letter_code
_entity_poly.pdbx_strand_id
1 'polypeptide(L)' 'MKRSASARNAFRKTHPCPSTGKTTGPCPGYVIDHIKALKHGGADSPSNMQWQTESEAKAKDKWE' A
#
# COMPACT_ATOMS: atom_id res chain seq x y z
N MET A 1 5.38 -14.68 -2.71
CA MET A 1 4.76 -13.92 -3.82
C MET A 1 5.46 -12.57 -3.94
N LYS A 2 5.95 -12.19 -5.12
CA LYS A 2 6.64 -10.90 -5.31
C LYS A 2 5.58 -9.79 -5.40
N ARG A 3 5.60 -8.81 -4.48
CA ARG A 3 4.72 -7.63 -4.57
C ARG A 3 5.01 -6.88 -5.86
N SER A 4 4.02 -6.75 -6.75
CA SER A 4 4.22 -6.14 -8.06
C SER A 4 4.49 -4.64 -7.93
N ALA A 5 5.70 -4.20 -8.31
CA ALA A 5 6.04 -2.79 -8.39
C ALA A 5 5.10 -2.02 -9.34
N SER A 6 4.61 -2.71 -10.38
CA SER A 6 3.60 -2.19 -11.31
C SER A 6 2.28 -1.83 -10.62
N ALA A 7 1.74 -2.74 -9.79
CA ALA A 7 0.48 -2.51 -9.08
C ALA A 7 0.57 -1.32 -8.09
N ARG A 8 1.69 -1.22 -7.36
CA ARG A 8 1.96 -0.07 -6.49
C ARG A 8 2.07 1.24 -7.27
N ASN A 9 2.75 1.24 -8.41
CA ASN A 9 2.84 2.43 -9.26
C ASN A 9 1.47 2.83 -9.84
N ALA A 10 0.67 1.85 -10.27
CA ALA A 10 -0.70 2.11 -10.75
C ALA A 10 -1.58 2.71 -9.64
N PHE A 11 -1.51 2.15 -8.42
CA PHE A 11 -2.20 2.69 -7.26
C PHE A 11 -1.78 4.14 -6.96
N ARG A 12 -0.47 4.43 -6.94
CA ARG A 12 0.05 5.78 -6.67
C ARG A 12 -0.34 6.82 -7.72
N LYS A 13 -0.58 6.41 -8.97
CA LYS A 13 -1.04 7.31 -10.04
C LYS A 13 -2.48 7.77 -9.80
N THR A 14 -3.33 6.89 -9.28
CA THR A 14 -4.73 7.20 -9.00
C THR A 14 -4.96 7.72 -7.58
N HIS A 15 -4.09 7.36 -6.64
CA HIS A 15 -4.15 7.74 -5.22
C HIS A 15 -2.83 8.42 -4.83
N PRO A 16 -2.72 9.75 -4.96
CA PRO A 16 -1.54 10.49 -4.52
C PRO A 16 -1.30 10.31 -3.01
N CYS A 17 -0.06 10.53 -2.59
CA CYS A 17 0.33 10.47 -1.18
C CYS A 17 -0.56 11.41 -0.33
N PRO A 18 -1.21 10.93 0.74
CA PRO A 18 -2.08 11.75 1.57
C PRO A 18 -1.31 12.85 2.32
N SER A 19 -0.03 12.63 2.62
CA SER A 19 0.82 13.59 3.35
C SER A 19 1.37 14.71 2.44
N THR A 20 1.79 14.38 1.22
CA THR A 20 2.50 15.32 0.32
C THR A 20 1.72 15.69 -0.93
N GLY A 21 0.62 15.01 -1.23
CA GLY A 21 -0.11 15.13 -2.49
C GLY A 21 0.64 14.61 -3.72
N LYS A 22 1.83 14.03 -3.56
CA LYS A 22 2.67 13.60 -4.68
C LYS A 22 2.30 12.19 -5.15
N THR A 23 2.27 11.99 -6.46
CA THR A 23 2.11 10.66 -7.08
C THR A 23 3.43 9.89 -7.16
N THR A 24 4.57 10.58 -7.04
CA THR A 24 5.93 10.02 -7.11
C THR A 24 6.78 10.40 -5.89
N GLY A 25 7.84 9.64 -5.62
CA GLY A 25 8.77 9.88 -4.50
C GLY A 25 8.38 9.20 -3.17
N PRO A 26 9.05 9.50 -2.05
CA PRO A 26 8.66 8.97 -0.74
C PRO A 26 7.37 9.63 -0.23
N CYS A 27 6.55 8.86 0.49
CA CYS A 27 5.39 9.37 1.23
C CYS A 27 5.69 9.19 2.73
N PRO A 28 6.23 10.21 3.42
CA PRO A 28 6.62 10.07 4.81
C PRO A 28 5.40 9.82 5.70
N GLY A 29 5.50 8.84 6.61
CA GLY A 29 4.43 8.44 7.52
C GLY A 29 3.42 7.44 6.95
N TYR A 30 3.49 7.13 5.65
CA TYR A 30 2.53 6.25 4.98
C TYR A 30 3.21 5.24 4.05
N VAL A 31 2.67 4.02 4.06
CA VAL A 31 3.04 2.92 3.17
C VAL A 31 1.83 2.46 2.36
N ILE A 32 2.09 1.82 1.23
CA ILE A 32 1.05 1.18 0.43
C ILE A 32 0.93 -0.25 0.93
N ASP A 33 -0.19 -0.55 1.55
CA ASP A 33 -0.51 -1.87 2.09
C ASP A 33 -1.70 -2.47 1.33
N HIS A 34 -1.91 -3.77 1.48
CA HIS A 34 -3.06 -4.46 0.90
C HIS A 34 -4.24 -4.38 1.87
N ILE A 35 -5.43 -3.99 1.39
CA ILE A 35 -6.67 -3.96 2.20
C ILE A 35 -6.93 -5.36 2.77
N LYS A 36 -6.92 -6.36 1.88
CA LYS A 36 -6.92 -7.77 2.23
C LYS A 36 -5.50 -8.33 2.07
N ALA A 37 -4.96 -8.88 3.16
CA ALA A 37 -3.68 -9.58 3.16
C ALA A 37 -3.61 -10.66 2.07
N LEU A 38 -2.47 -10.75 1.38
CA LEU A 38 -2.25 -11.77 0.34
C LEU A 38 -2.37 -13.19 0.91
N LYS A 39 -1.92 -13.41 2.16
CA LYS A 39 -2.02 -14.71 2.85
C LYS A 39 -3.48 -15.17 3.06
N HIS A 40 -4.41 -14.23 3.10
CA HIS A 40 -5.85 -14.48 3.25
C HIS A 40 -6.60 -14.43 1.91
N GLY A 41 -5.89 -14.58 0.78
CA GLY A 41 -6.47 -14.55 -0.56
C GLY A 41 -6.75 -13.14 -1.09
N GLY A 42 -6.01 -12.14 -0.62
CA GLY A 42 -6.01 -10.80 -1.20
C GLY A 42 -5.39 -10.79 -2.60
N ALA A 43 -5.92 -9.96 -3.50
CA ALA A 43 -5.35 -9.74 -4.82
C ALA A 43 -4.14 -8.79 -4.74
N ASP A 44 -3.07 -9.08 -5.50
CA ASP A 44 -1.96 -8.13 -5.68
C ASP A 44 -2.32 -7.10 -6.78
N SER A 45 -3.38 -6.34 -6.54
CA SER A 45 -3.95 -5.38 -7.49
C SER A 45 -4.15 -4.02 -6.84
N PRO A 46 -4.08 -2.91 -7.60
CA PRO A 46 -4.31 -1.58 -7.06
C PRO A 46 -5.70 -1.42 -6.43
N SER A 47 -6.68 -2.23 -6.84
CA SER A 47 -8.01 -2.31 -6.23
C SER A 47 -8.01 -2.85 -4.79
N ASN A 48 -6.99 -3.62 -4.41
CA ASN A 48 -6.80 -4.16 -3.07
C ASN A 48 -5.64 -3.46 -2.35
N MET A 49 -5.26 -2.26 -2.76
CA MET A 49 -4.21 -1.46 -2.11
C MET A 49 -4.82 -0.24 -1.43
N GLN A 50 -4.22 0.19 -0.32
CA GLN A 50 -4.56 1.42 0.37
C GLN A 50 -3.31 2.10 0.92
N TRP A 51 -3.39 3.42 1.11
CA TRP A 51 -2.46 4.09 1.99
C TRP A 51 -2.75 3.70 3.42
N GLN A 52 -1.71 3.33 4.15
CA GLN A 52 -1.79 2.97 5.56
C GLN A 52 -0.63 3.64 6.29
N THR A 53 -0.86 4.07 7.54
CA THR A 53 0.22 4.65 8.33
C THR A 53 1.27 3.59 8.64
N GLU A 54 2.54 4.00 8.78
CA GLU A 54 3.62 3.07 9.14
C GLU A 54 3.34 2.35 10.47
N SER A 55 2.68 3.03 11.41
CA SER A 55 2.25 2.46 12.69
C SER A 55 1.19 1.38 12.52
N GLU A 56 0.16 1.61 11.70
CA GLU A 56 -0.88 0.62 11.43
C GLU A 56 -0.34 -0.57 10.62
N ALA A 57 0.50 -0.31 9.62
CA ALA A 57 1.13 -1.37 8.83
C ALA A 57 1.99 -2.28 9.72
N LYS A 58 2.74 -1.69 10.67
CA LYS A 58 3.49 -2.46 11.67
C LYS A 58 2.60 -3.23 12.63
N ALA A 59 1.45 -2.68 13.01
CA ALA A 59 0.47 -3.37 13.84
C ALA A 59 -0.18 -4.56 13.11
N LYS A 60 -0.48 -4.39 11.81
CA LYS A 60 -0.99 -5.45 10.93
C LYS A 60 0.05 -6.55 10.69
N ASP A 61 1.29 -6.18 10.38
CA ASP A 61 2.40 -7.13 10.15
C ASP A 61 2.61 -8.08 11.34
N LYS A 62 2.36 -7.61 12.57
CA LYS A 62 2.45 -8.43 13.78
C LYS A 62 1.37 -9.53 13.87
N TRP A 63 0.24 -9.37 13.18
CA TRP A 63 -0.88 -10.33 13.13
C TRP A 63 -1.00 -11.04 11.77
N GLU A 64 -0.24 -10.60 10.76
CA GLU A 64 -0.06 -11.28 9.48
C GLU A 64 0.92 -12.48 9.55
#